data_AF-A0A022RYJ8-F1
#
_entry.id   AF-A0A022RYJ8-F1
#
_cell.length_a   1.000
_cell.length_b   1.000
_cell.length_c   1.000
_cell.angle_alpha   90.00
_cell.angle_beta   90.00
_cell.angle_gamma   90.00
#
_symmetry.space_group_name_H-M   'P 1'
#
loop_
_entity.id
_entity.type
_entity.pdbx_description
1 polymer ?
#
loop_
_entity_poly.entity_id
_entity_poly.type
_entity_poly.pdbx_seq_one_letter_code
_entity_poly.pdbx_strand_id
1 'polypeptide(L)'
;MKRRSSLQKFHHRWRRKFFALLLFLFCVATFLLMEAEHSRIKLLTFISPPLRKPKIAFLFIARNRIPLDMVWDVFFQGDAENRFSIYVHSRPGFLLNTATTRSTFFLNRQINDSIQVEWGEASMIQAERILLQHALMDPFNERFLFLSDSCIPLYNFSYTYDYIMSTSTSFVDSFADSKESRYNPRMHPVIHVDNWRKGSQWVILTRKHAAIVVEDETIFPTFQLHCKRKSLPEFWRDRPLPADGSKEHNCIPDEHYVQTLLSQKGLNEEITRRSLTHSSWDISSSRDNERRGWHPATYKFGDATPMLIQSIKGIDNIYFETEYRREWCTSKGKPSQCFLFARKFTRPAALRLLNMSALGVSGEATGGLIL
;
A
#
# COMPACT_ATOMS: atom_id res chain seq x y z
N MET A 1 -81.91 -6.63 -29.22
CA MET A 1 -80.86 -5.81 -28.56
C MET A 1 -79.54 -6.59 -28.47
N LYS A 2 -78.56 -6.41 -29.38
CA LYS A 2 -77.19 -6.96 -29.22
C LYS A 2 -76.13 -6.37 -30.19
N ARG A 3 -76.21 -5.08 -30.52
CA ARG A 3 -75.27 -4.44 -31.49
C ARG A 3 -74.38 -3.31 -30.95
N ARG A 4 -74.49 -2.92 -29.67
CA ARG A 4 -73.72 -1.80 -29.08
C ARG A 4 -72.40 -2.17 -28.37
N SER A 5 -72.10 -3.46 -28.11
CA SER A 5 -70.93 -3.85 -27.30
C SER A 5 -69.64 -4.14 -28.07
N SER A 6 -69.65 -4.25 -29.41
CA SER A 6 -68.44 -4.58 -30.20
C SER A 6 -67.60 -3.35 -30.55
N LEU A 7 -68.20 -2.17 -30.78
CA LEU A 7 -67.47 -0.96 -31.15
C LEU A 7 -66.58 -0.42 -30.02
N GLN A 8 -67.06 -0.42 -28.77
CA GLN A 8 -66.27 0.03 -27.61
C GLN A 8 -65.07 -0.87 -27.31
N LYS A 9 -65.20 -2.19 -27.50
CA LYS A 9 -64.09 -3.14 -27.32
C LYS A 9 -63.00 -2.96 -28.39
N PHE A 10 -63.40 -2.63 -29.62
CA PHE A 10 -62.46 -2.37 -30.71
C PHE A 10 -61.64 -1.09 -30.46
N HIS A 11 -62.31 -0.02 -30.05
CA HIS A 11 -61.67 1.27 -29.75
C HIS A 11 -60.71 1.20 -28.57
N HIS A 12 -61.05 0.40 -27.54
CA HIS A 12 -60.18 0.19 -26.39
C HIS A 12 -58.95 -0.67 -26.74
N ARG A 13 -59.12 -1.70 -27.59
CA ARG A 13 -58.02 -2.54 -28.07
C ARG A 13 -57.06 -1.76 -28.96
N TRP A 14 -57.57 -0.86 -29.79
CA TRP A 14 -56.75 0.02 -30.65
C TRP A 14 -55.96 1.04 -29.81
N ARG A 15 -56.60 1.67 -28.80
CA ARG A 15 -55.90 2.53 -27.84
C ARG A 15 -54.80 1.81 -27.08
N ARG A 16 -55.03 0.58 -26.60
CA ARG A 16 -53.99 -0.22 -25.93
C ARG A 16 -52.81 -0.54 -26.85
N LYS A 17 -53.08 -0.89 -28.11
CA LYS A 17 -52.02 -1.11 -29.11
C LYS A 17 -51.24 0.17 -29.41
N PHE A 18 -51.91 1.32 -29.49
CA PHE A 18 -51.27 2.61 -29.70
C PHE A 18 -50.38 3.01 -28.50
N PHE A 19 -50.86 2.84 -27.26
CA PHE A 19 -50.06 3.08 -26.07
C PHE A 19 -48.85 2.13 -25.96
N ALA A 20 -49.02 0.84 -26.30
CA ALA A 20 -47.91 -0.11 -26.32
C ALA A 20 -46.84 0.26 -27.37
N LEU A 21 -47.26 0.73 -28.55
CA LEU A 21 -46.35 1.23 -29.58
C LEU A 21 -45.59 2.48 -29.12
N LEU A 22 -46.29 3.42 -28.48
CA LEU A 22 -45.67 4.64 -27.94
C LEU A 22 -44.62 4.31 -26.86
N LEU A 23 -44.94 3.37 -25.95
CA LEU A 23 -44.02 2.93 -24.90
C LEU A 23 -42.79 2.23 -25.48
N PHE A 24 -42.99 1.38 -26.50
CA PHE A 24 -41.89 0.71 -27.19
C PHE A 24 -40.96 1.70 -27.88
N LEU A 25 -41.53 2.69 -28.60
CA LEU A 25 -40.75 3.76 -29.23
C LEU A 25 -39.98 4.60 -28.21
N PHE A 26 -40.59 4.88 -27.05
CA PHE A 26 -39.92 5.57 -25.95
C PHE A 26 -38.73 4.75 -25.41
N CYS A 27 -38.91 3.44 -25.16
CA CYS A 27 -37.84 2.57 -24.70
C CYS A 27 -36.68 2.49 -25.71
N VAL A 28 -36.98 2.37 -27.01
CA VAL A 28 -35.97 2.36 -28.08
C VAL A 28 -35.23 3.70 -28.13
N ALA A 29 -35.95 4.82 -28.05
CA ALA A 29 -35.32 6.15 -28.01
C ALA A 29 -34.41 6.32 -26.80
N THR A 30 -34.84 5.88 -25.60
CA THR A 30 -33.98 5.92 -24.40
C THR A 30 -32.77 5.02 -24.50
N PHE A 31 -32.91 3.83 -25.12
CA PHE A 31 -31.79 2.92 -25.35
C PHE A 31 -30.77 3.53 -26.30
N LEU A 32 -31.21 4.10 -27.42
CA LEU A 32 -30.34 4.79 -28.39
C LEU A 32 -29.65 6.01 -27.78
N LEU A 33 -30.34 6.76 -26.91
CA LEU A 33 -29.74 7.88 -26.16
C LEU A 33 -28.67 7.38 -25.18
N MET A 34 -28.93 6.30 -24.44
CA MET A 34 -27.94 5.69 -23.55
C MET A 34 -26.74 5.14 -24.32
N GLU A 35 -26.95 4.54 -25.48
CA GLU A 35 -25.88 4.01 -26.34
C GLU A 35 -25.05 5.14 -26.97
N ALA A 36 -25.68 6.26 -27.34
CA ALA A 36 -24.99 7.45 -27.84
C ALA A 36 -24.17 8.15 -26.74
N GLU A 37 -24.71 8.29 -25.53
CA GLU A 37 -23.98 8.79 -24.35
C GLU A 37 -22.84 7.84 -23.96
N HIS A 38 -23.07 6.52 -23.99
CA HIS A 38 -22.04 5.53 -23.71
C HIS A 38 -20.92 5.54 -24.76
N SER A 39 -21.28 5.69 -26.04
CA SER A 39 -20.35 5.88 -27.15
C SER A 39 -19.58 7.19 -27.04
N ARG A 40 -20.20 8.28 -26.57
CA ARG A 40 -19.54 9.55 -26.25
C ARG A 40 -18.56 9.42 -25.10
N ILE A 41 -18.92 8.73 -24.02
CA ILE A 41 -18.03 8.44 -22.89
C ILE A 41 -16.83 7.59 -23.36
N LYS A 42 -17.08 6.57 -24.19
CA LYS A 42 -16.01 5.80 -24.84
C LYS A 42 -15.13 6.68 -25.72
N LEU A 43 -15.70 7.59 -26.50
CA LEU A 43 -14.94 8.51 -27.35
C LEU A 43 -14.09 9.49 -26.52
N LEU A 44 -14.61 9.99 -25.40
CA LEU A 44 -13.88 10.79 -24.42
C LEU A 44 -12.72 10.02 -23.77
N THR A 45 -12.88 8.71 -23.55
CA THR A 45 -11.75 7.84 -23.12
C THR A 45 -10.73 7.56 -24.24
N PHE A 46 -11.10 7.74 -25.51
CA PHE A 46 -10.22 7.60 -26.68
C PHE A 46 -9.49 8.89 -27.08
N ILE A 47 -9.86 10.05 -26.52
CA ILE A 47 -9.00 11.23 -26.57
C ILE A 47 -7.80 10.90 -25.67
N SER A 48 -6.72 10.41 -26.28
CA SER A 48 -5.48 10.10 -25.57
C SER A 48 -5.12 11.30 -24.71
N PRO A 49 -5.07 11.14 -23.37
CA PRO A 49 -4.46 12.16 -22.53
C PRO A 49 -3.06 12.43 -23.09
N PRO A 50 -2.51 13.65 -22.94
CA PRO A 50 -1.09 13.86 -23.23
C PRO A 50 -0.32 12.71 -22.58
N LEU A 51 0.62 12.09 -23.31
CA LEU A 51 1.32 10.85 -22.99
C LEU A 51 1.94 10.91 -21.57
N ARG A 52 1.12 10.74 -20.54
CA ARG A 52 1.47 10.94 -19.15
C ARG A 52 2.17 9.67 -18.71
N LYS A 53 3.42 9.82 -18.28
CA LYS A 53 4.22 8.69 -17.81
C LYS A 53 3.50 8.01 -16.63
N PRO A 54 3.55 6.67 -16.55
CA PRO A 54 3.05 5.94 -15.40
C PRO A 54 3.61 6.48 -14.09
N LYS A 55 2.80 6.47 -13.03
CA LYS A 55 3.17 6.99 -11.73
C LYS A 55 3.39 5.88 -10.71
N ILE A 56 4.22 6.20 -9.72
CA ILE A 56 4.30 5.47 -8.46
C ILE A 56 3.48 6.23 -7.41
N ALA A 57 2.48 5.56 -6.83
CA ALA A 57 1.77 6.05 -5.67
C ALA A 57 2.57 5.75 -4.40
N PHE A 58 3.01 6.79 -3.71
CA PHE A 58 3.67 6.71 -2.42
C PHE A 58 2.61 6.75 -1.31
N LEU A 59 2.42 5.62 -0.64
CA LEU A 59 1.38 5.39 0.35
C LEU A 59 2.01 5.41 1.75
N PHE A 60 1.93 6.55 2.42
CA PHE A 60 2.51 6.73 3.75
C PHE A 60 1.52 6.37 4.84
N ILE A 61 1.94 5.50 5.76
CA ILE A 61 1.25 5.22 7.02
C ILE A 61 2.01 5.96 8.13
N ALA A 62 1.32 6.92 8.76
CA ALA A 62 1.89 7.76 9.79
C ALA A 62 0.98 7.77 11.02
N ARG A 63 1.56 7.87 12.22
CA ARG A 63 0.72 8.09 13.41
C ARG A 63 0.08 9.48 13.37
N ASN A 64 0.91 10.49 13.07
CA ASN A 64 0.53 11.90 13.04
C ASN A 64 1.17 12.58 11.81
N ARG A 65 2.31 13.24 12.01
CA ARG A 65 3.12 13.93 11.00
C ARG A 65 4.00 12.94 10.23
N ILE A 66 4.58 13.42 9.12
CA ILE A 66 5.75 12.80 8.48
C ILE A 66 7.01 13.47 9.06
N PRO A 67 7.63 12.93 10.12
CA PRO A 67 8.75 13.56 10.80
C PRO A 67 10.02 13.60 9.96
N LEU A 68 10.07 12.84 8.86
CA LEU A 68 11.16 12.80 7.91
C LEU A 68 10.81 13.53 6.59
N ASP A 69 9.81 14.42 6.62
CA ASP A 69 9.33 15.17 5.44
C ASP A 69 10.47 15.88 4.71
N MET A 70 11.46 16.42 5.42
CA MET A 70 12.62 17.07 4.82
C MET A 70 13.47 16.17 3.91
N VAL A 71 13.58 14.87 4.19
CA VAL A 71 14.32 13.96 3.30
C VAL A 71 13.50 13.65 2.04
N TRP A 72 12.19 13.46 2.24
CA TRP A 72 11.26 13.21 1.16
C TRP A 72 11.07 14.43 0.25
N ASP A 73 11.14 15.64 0.81
CA ASP A 73 11.08 16.88 0.04
C ASP A 73 12.18 16.94 -1.01
N VAL A 74 13.44 16.73 -0.61
CA VAL A 74 14.56 16.72 -1.54
C VAL A 74 14.49 15.52 -2.51
N PHE A 75 13.96 14.37 -2.07
CA PHE A 75 13.73 13.23 -2.96
C PHE A 75 12.71 13.57 -4.07
N PHE A 76 11.55 14.14 -3.72
CA PHE A 76 10.48 14.44 -4.68
C PHE A 76 10.81 15.63 -5.59
N GLN A 77 11.66 16.57 -5.18
CA GLN A 77 12.24 17.58 -6.07
C GLN A 77 13.02 16.97 -7.25
N GLY A 78 13.49 15.73 -7.10
CA GLY A 78 14.19 14.98 -8.15
C GLY A 78 13.31 14.50 -9.31
N ASP A 79 11.99 14.74 -9.28
CA ASP A 79 11.10 14.44 -10.39
C ASP A 79 10.62 15.70 -11.12
N ALA A 80 11.02 15.84 -12.38
CA ALA A 80 10.56 16.91 -13.27
C ALA A 80 9.36 16.50 -14.15
N GLU A 81 8.93 15.23 -14.07
CA GLU A 81 8.03 14.62 -15.06
C GLU A 81 6.65 14.24 -14.50
N ASN A 82 6.35 14.62 -13.25
CA ASN A 82 5.08 14.32 -12.57
C ASN A 82 4.73 12.82 -12.54
N ARG A 83 5.73 12.01 -12.18
CA ARG A 83 5.74 10.54 -12.18
C ARG A 83 5.39 9.92 -10.83
N PHE A 84 4.82 10.70 -9.92
CA PHE A 84 4.38 10.19 -8.62
C PHE A 84 3.09 10.84 -8.12
N SER A 85 2.51 10.20 -7.12
CA SER A 85 1.41 10.71 -6.32
C SER A 85 1.68 10.36 -4.84
N ILE A 86 1.15 11.15 -3.91
CA ILE A 86 1.39 10.98 -2.47
C ILE A 86 0.03 10.89 -1.78
N TYR A 87 -0.12 9.86 -0.96
CA TYR A 87 -1.29 9.64 -0.10
C TYR A 87 -0.79 9.35 1.32
N VAL A 88 -1.43 9.96 2.31
CA VAL A 88 -1.04 9.78 3.71
C VAL A 88 -2.24 9.35 4.53
N HIS A 89 -2.10 8.21 5.21
CA HIS A 89 -3.02 7.78 6.25
C HIS A 89 -2.43 8.19 7.60
N SER A 90 -3.02 9.21 8.23
CA SER A 90 -2.69 9.68 9.57
C SER A 90 -3.81 9.29 10.55
N ARG A 91 -3.63 9.49 11.87
CA ARG A 91 -4.76 9.33 12.79
C ARG A 91 -5.97 10.20 12.37
N PRO A 92 -7.22 9.81 12.71
CA PRO A 92 -8.41 10.57 12.37
C PRO A 92 -8.32 12.04 12.84
N GLY A 93 -8.75 12.96 11.97
CA GLY A 93 -8.74 14.40 12.23
C GLY A 93 -7.38 15.10 12.14
N PHE A 94 -6.30 14.37 11.86
CA PHE A 94 -5.00 14.99 11.60
C PHE A 94 -4.97 15.61 10.19
N LEU A 95 -4.46 16.83 10.07
CA LEU A 95 -4.36 17.57 8.81
C LEU A 95 -2.90 17.88 8.48
N LEU A 96 -2.49 17.66 7.22
CA LEU A 96 -1.19 18.09 6.70
C LEU A 96 -1.34 19.48 6.06
N ASN A 97 -1.04 20.50 6.84
CA ASN A 97 -1.08 21.91 6.46
C ASN A 97 0.26 22.60 6.80
N THR A 98 0.35 23.90 6.53
CA THR A 98 1.56 24.70 6.75
C THR A 98 2.02 24.74 8.21
N ALA A 99 1.16 24.41 9.18
CA ALA A 99 1.51 24.34 10.60
C ALA A 99 2.11 22.97 11.01
N THR A 100 1.93 21.93 10.19
CA THR A 100 2.23 20.54 10.57
C THR A 100 3.33 19.90 9.71
N THR A 101 3.55 20.38 8.49
CA THR A 101 4.65 19.97 7.61
C THR A 101 5.31 21.20 6.99
N ARG A 102 6.62 21.09 6.72
CA ARG A 102 7.36 22.11 5.97
C ARG A 102 7.49 21.79 4.48
N SER A 103 7.22 20.54 4.10
CA SER A 103 7.30 20.09 2.72
C SER A 103 5.99 20.40 1.98
N THR A 104 6.10 21.07 0.84
CA THR A 104 4.95 21.41 0.00
C THR A 104 4.32 20.16 -0.62
N PHE A 105 5.11 19.09 -0.82
CA PHE A 105 4.63 17.83 -1.39
C PHE A 105 3.59 17.13 -0.52
N PHE A 106 3.67 17.28 0.80
CA PHE A 106 2.75 16.65 1.76
C PHE A 106 1.53 17.50 2.12
N LEU A 107 1.47 18.77 1.69
CA LEU A 107 0.31 19.61 1.96
C LEU A 107 -0.97 19.00 1.36
N ASN A 108 -2.00 18.86 2.19
CA ASN A 108 -3.31 18.32 1.85
C ASN A 108 -3.25 16.92 1.21
N ARG A 109 -2.26 16.10 1.59
CA ARG A 109 -2.13 14.71 1.11
C ARG A 109 -2.73 13.66 2.05
N GLN A 110 -3.24 14.09 3.21
CA GLN A 110 -3.97 13.19 4.10
C GLN A 110 -5.27 12.70 3.45
N ILE A 111 -5.60 11.43 3.65
CA ILE A 111 -6.90 10.89 3.23
C ILE A 111 -7.97 11.18 4.30
N ASN A 112 -9.19 11.45 3.84
CA ASN A 112 -10.26 11.99 4.70
C ASN A 112 -10.96 10.94 5.57
N ASP A 113 -10.93 9.68 5.17
CA ASP A 113 -11.56 8.52 5.80
C ASP A 113 -10.56 7.67 6.60
N SER A 114 -9.48 8.30 7.09
CA SER A 114 -8.49 7.64 7.94
C SER A 114 -9.12 7.09 9.21
N ILE A 115 -8.65 5.92 9.67
CA ILE A 115 -9.11 5.24 10.89
C ILE A 115 -8.06 5.23 12.00
N GLN A 116 -8.44 4.86 13.22
CA GLN A 116 -7.47 4.58 14.27
C GLN A 116 -6.77 3.25 13.97
N VAL A 117 -5.44 3.26 13.92
CA VAL A 117 -4.61 2.09 13.60
C VAL A 117 -3.87 1.64 14.85
N GLU A 118 -4.02 0.36 15.17
CA GLU A 118 -3.36 -0.28 16.30
C GLU A 118 -2.33 -1.29 15.80
N TRP A 119 -1.19 -1.38 16.49
CA TRP A 119 -0.11 -2.25 16.05
C TRP A 119 -0.44 -3.74 16.29
N GLY A 120 -0.20 -4.56 15.26
CA GLY A 120 -0.50 -5.99 15.29
C GLY A 120 -1.99 -6.31 15.25
N GLU A 121 -2.84 -5.36 14.85
CA GLU A 121 -4.29 -5.54 14.70
C GLU A 121 -4.68 -5.34 13.23
N ALA A 122 -5.83 -5.91 12.84
CA ALA A 122 -6.29 -5.87 11.46
C ALA A 122 -6.67 -4.45 10.97
N SER A 123 -6.75 -3.47 11.87
CA SER A 123 -6.88 -2.04 11.50
C SER A 123 -5.69 -1.53 10.69
N MET A 124 -4.50 -2.15 10.81
CA MET A 124 -3.35 -1.84 9.95
C MET A 124 -3.65 -2.19 8.48
N ILE A 125 -4.15 -3.41 8.22
CA ILE A 125 -4.56 -3.82 6.86
C ILE A 125 -5.68 -2.93 6.34
N GLN A 126 -6.63 -2.56 7.20
CA GLN A 126 -7.73 -1.68 6.79
C GLN A 126 -7.21 -0.31 6.33
N ALA A 127 -6.27 0.29 7.06
CA ALA A 127 -5.62 1.55 6.66
C ALA A 127 -4.87 1.42 5.33
N GLU A 128 -4.16 0.31 5.12
CA GLU A 128 -3.49 0.00 3.84
C GLU A 128 -4.48 -0.10 2.68
N ARG A 129 -5.62 -0.77 2.89
CA ARG A 129 -6.69 -0.89 1.89
C ARG A 129 -7.31 0.45 1.55
N ILE A 130 -7.54 1.32 2.54
CA ILE A 130 -8.05 2.68 2.29
C ILE A 130 -7.05 3.48 1.45
N LEU A 131 -5.75 3.43 1.78
CA LEU A 131 -4.70 4.06 0.96
C LEU A 131 -4.73 3.57 -0.49
N LEU A 132 -4.85 2.27 -0.70
CA LEU A 132 -4.93 1.69 -2.05
C LEU A 132 -6.20 2.14 -2.78
N GLN A 133 -7.36 2.18 -2.11
CA GLN A 133 -8.62 2.65 -2.68
C GLN A 133 -8.48 4.07 -3.25
N HIS A 134 -7.95 5.00 -2.45
CA HIS A 134 -7.73 6.39 -2.89
C HIS A 134 -6.69 6.48 -4.01
N ALA A 135 -5.61 5.70 -3.93
CA ALA A 135 -4.56 5.71 -4.93
C ALA A 135 -5.00 5.10 -6.27
N LEU A 136 -5.88 4.10 -6.26
CA LEU A 136 -6.43 3.48 -7.46
C LEU A 136 -7.33 4.43 -8.26
N MET A 137 -7.86 5.48 -7.64
CA MET A 137 -8.68 6.48 -8.34
C MET A 137 -7.88 7.27 -9.39
N ASP A 138 -6.55 7.43 -9.25
CA ASP A 138 -5.72 7.98 -10.31
C ASP A 138 -5.38 6.86 -11.32
N PRO A 139 -5.85 6.96 -12.59
CA PRO A 139 -5.61 5.92 -13.60
C PRO A 139 -4.15 5.84 -14.02
N PHE A 140 -3.32 6.84 -13.72
CA PHE A 140 -1.89 6.83 -14.05
C PHE A 140 -1.04 6.12 -12.99
N ASN A 141 -1.58 5.83 -11.80
CA ASN A 141 -0.86 5.09 -10.77
C ASN A 141 -0.74 3.60 -11.16
N GLU A 142 0.47 3.16 -11.47
CA GLU A 142 0.77 1.79 -11.91
C GLU A 142 1.51 0.96 -10.85
N ARG A 143 2.12 1.63 -9.87
CA ARG A 143 2.83 1.00 -8.75
C ARG A 143 2.41 1.66 -7.44
N PHE A 144 2.24 0.86 -6.40
CA PHE A 144 1.69 1.27 -5.11
C PHE A 144 2.69 0.86 -4.03
N LEU A 145 3.45 1.84 -3.52
CA LEU A 145 4.56 1.64 -2.60
C LEU A 145 4.14 2.05 -1.18
N PHE A 146 4.15 1.10 -0.25
CA PHE A 146 3.91 1.39 1.17
C PHE A 146 5.18 1.84 1.89
N LEU A 147 5.05 2.90 2.69
CA LEU A 147 6.11 3.48 3.50
C LEU A 147 5.61 3.88 4.87
N SER A 148 6.48 3.78 5.87
CA SER A 148 6.22 4.31 7.21
C SER A 148 6.74 5.74 7.34
N ASP A 149 6.23 6.46 8.33
CA ASP A 149 6.72 7.77 8.78
C ASP A 149 8.21 7.82 9.22
N SER A 150 8.88 6.67 9.30
CA SER A 150 10.29 6.51 9.69
C SER A 150 11.16 5.89 8.59
N CYS A 151 10.65 5.81 7.37
CA CYS A 151 11.39 5.33 6.20
C CYS A 151 12.16 6.47 5.53
N ILE A 152 13.33 6.15 4.98
CA ILE A 152 14.11 7.04 4.11
C ILE A 152 14.36 6.39 2.75
N PRO A 153 14.42 7.16 1.65
CA PRO A 153 14.98 6.69 0.38
C PRO A 153 16.50 6.54 0.49
N LEU A 154 17.04 5.52 -0.17
CA LEU A 154 18.49 5.29 -0.26
C LEU A 154 19.09 5.93 -1.53
N TYR A 155 18.29 6.11 -2.57
CA TYR A 155 18.71 6.64 -3.86
C TYR A 155 17.85 7.83 -4.27
N ASN A 156 18.26 8.55 -5.31
CA ASN A 156 17.45 9.62 -5.90
C ASN A 156 16.17 9.09 -6.57
N PHE A 157 15.26 10.02 -6.90
CA PHE A 157 13.97 9.68 -7.50
C PHE A 157 14.11 8.93 -8.82
N SER A 158 14.94 9.42 -9.75
CA SER A 158 15.05 8.82 -11.09
C SER A 158 15.50 7.37 -11.02
N TYR A 159 16.53 7.05 -10.23
CA TYR A 159 16.97 5.67 -10.03
C TYR A 159 15.87 4.81 -9.42
N THR A 160 15.20 5.32 -8.38
CA THR A 160 14.13 4.60 -7.67
C THR A 160 12.96 4.28 -8.60
N TYR A 161 12.53 5.28 -9.38
CA TYR A 161 11.49 5.14 -10.38
C TYR A 161 11.87 4.11 -11.44
N ASP A 162 13.03 4.26 -12.06
CA ASP A 162 13.48 3.37 -13.13
C ASP A 162 13.65 1.92 -12.63
N TYR A 163 14.07 1.73 -11.38
CA TYR A 163 14.17 0.41 -10.77
C TYR A 163 12.79 -0.21 -10.59
N ILE A 164 11.86 0.47 -9.92
CA ILE A 164 10.52 -0.06 -9.61
C ILE A 164 9.73 -0.31 -10.90
N MET A 165 9.85 0.57 -11.89
CA MET A 165 9.15 0.48 -13.16
C MET A 165 9.77 -0.51 -14.15
N SER A 166 10.98 -1.03 -13.87
CA SER A 166 11.67 -1.96 -14.77
C SER A 166 11.13 -3.39 -14.81
N THR A 167 10.28 -3.76 -13.84
CA THR A 167 9.69 -5.10 -13.75
C THR A 167 8.17 -5.05 -13.85
N SER A 168 7.56 -6.10 -14.38
CA SER A 168 6.11 -6.32 -14.38
C SER A 168 5.58 -6.91 -13.08
N THR A 169 6.45 -7.44 -12.22
CA THR A 169 6.08 -8.10 -10.96
C THR A 169 5.89 -7.12 -9.80
N SER A 170 5.16 -7.54 -8.77
CA SER A 170 5.14 -6.83 -7.48
C SER A 170 6.31 -7.24 -6.60
N PHE A 171 6.80 -6.34 -5.74
CA PHE A 171 7.78 -6.67 -4.71
C PHE A 171 7.06 -6.99 -3.41
N VAL A 172 6.88 -8.28 -3.16
CA VAL A 172 6.19 -8.80 -1.98
C VAL A 172 7.10 -9.82 -1.35
N ASP A 173 7.68 -9.48 -0.21
CA ASP A 173 8.38 -10.46 0.61
C ASP A 173 7.37 -11.55 1.03
N SER A 174 7.66 -12.82 0.71
CA SER A 174 6.73 -13.94 0.89
C SER A 174 7.49 -15.26 1.02
N PHE A 175 7.34 -15.90 2.17
CA PHE A 175 7.93 -17.20 2.49
C PHE A 175 7.06 -18.01 3.45
N ALA A 176 7.33 -19.31 3.58
CA ALA A 176 6.63 -20.18 4.52
C ALA A 176 6.92 -19.83 5.99
N ASP A 177 5.87 -19.72 6.81
CA ASP A 177 5.97 -19.47 8.26
C ASP A 177 6.19 -20.78 9.04
N SER A 178 7.41 -21.34 8.97
CA SER A 178 7.73 -22.62 9.62
C SER A 178 8.25 -22.48 11.06
N LYS A 179 8.72 -21.30 11.46
CA LYS A 179 9.39 -21.09 12.76
C LYS A 179 8.48 -20.55 13.86
N GLU A 180 7.58 -19.62 13.53
CA GLU A 180 6.82 -18.86 14.53
C GLU A 180 5.39 -19.38 14.71
N SER A 181 4.92 -20.23 13.79
CA SER A 181 3.62 -20.89 13.84
C SER A 181 2.48 -19.90 14.15
N ARG A 182 2.47 -18.75 13.47
CA ARG A 182 1.49 -17.68 13.71
C ARG A 182 0.11 -17.96 13.11
N TYR A 183 0.00 -19.02 12.30
CA TYR A 183 -1.25 -19.48 11.73
C TYR A 183 -2.24 -19.90 12.84
N ASN A 184 -3.46 -19.38 12.76
CA ASN A 184 -4.57 -19.76 13.64
C ASN A 184 -5.46 -20.79 12.92
N PRO A 185 -5.58 -22.03 13.43
CA PRO A 185 -6.40 -23.08 12.81
C PRO A 185 -7.88 -22.71 12.60
N ARG A 186 -8.41 -21.73 13.35
CA ARG A 186 -9.78 -21.23 13.16
C ARG A 186 -10.00 -20.50 11.84
N MET A 187 -8.92 -20.13 11.13
CA MET A 187 -9.03 -19.56 9.80
C MET A 187 -9.37 -20.62 8.74
N HIS A 188 -9.20 -21.91 9.02
CA HIS A 188 -9.66 -22.99 8.16
C HIS A 188 -11.21 -23.11 8.20
N PRO A 189 -11.90 -23.37 7.07
CA PRO A 189 -11.37 -23.68 5.74
C PRO A 189 -11.08 -22.47 4.84
N VAL A 190 -11.43 -21.26 5.27
CA VAL A 190 -11.32 -20.04 4.44
C VAL A 190 -9.86 -19.74 4.06
N ILE A 191 -8.93 -19.93 5.00
CA ILE A 191 -7.50 -19.82 4.77
C ILE A 191 -6.84 -21.15 5.05
N HIS A 192 -6.51 -21.90 4.00
CA HIS A 192 -5.74 -23.13 4.13
C HIS A 192 -4.31 -22.84 4.58
N VAL A 193 -3.76 -23.69 5.44
CA VAL A 193 -2.40 -23.53 6.00
C VAL A 193 -1.32 -23.50 4.91
N ASP A 194 -1.51 -24.24 3.81
CA ASP A 194 -0.55 -24.27 2.68
C ASP A 194 -0.45 -22.92 1.94
N ASN A 195 -1.47 -22.09 2.07
CA ASN A 195 -1.49 -20.73 1.52
C ASN A 195 -1.05 -19.68 2.54
N TRP A 196 -0.80 -20.06 3.79
CA TRP A 196 -0.31 -19.15 4.81
C TRP A 196 1.13 -18.74 4.51
N ARG A 197 1.33 -17.43 4.32
CA ARG A 197 2.64 -16.86 3.99
C ARG A 197 2.98 -15.76 4.98
N LYS A 198 4.27 -15.58 5.21
CA LYS A 198 4.86 -14.50 6.01
C LYS A 198 5.72 -13.61 5.12
N GLY A 199 5.81 -12.33 5.45
CA GLY A 199 6.81 -11.42 4.90
C GLY A 199 6.72 -10.02 5.49
N SER A 200 7.43 -9.09 4.87
CA SER A 200 7.37 -7.67 5.22
C SER A 200 6.01 -7.04 4.94
N GLN A 201 5.54 -6.18 5.84
CA GLN A 201 4.45 -5.23 5.61
C GLN A 201 4.76 -4.28 4.41
N TRP A 202 6.03 -3.93 4.21
CA TRP A 202 6.44 -2.91 3.24
C TRP A 202 6.53 -3.51 1.84
N VAL A 203 5.41 -3.55 1.14
CA VAL A 203 5.27 -4.10 -0.21
C VAL A 203 5.20 -3.00 -1.28
N ILE A 204 5.49 -3.39 -2.52
CA ILE A 204 5.20 -2.58 -3.72
C ILE A 204 4.32 -3.41 -4.65
N LEU A 205 3.08 -2.96 -4.86
CA LEU A 205 2.11 -3.67 -5.67
C LEU A 205 2.01 -3.08 -7.07
N THR A 206 1.74 -3.93 -8.06
CA THR A 206 1.20 -3.52 -9.35
C THR A 206 -0.25 -3.08 -9.18
N ARG A 207 -0.78 -2.33 -10.16
CA ARG A 207 -2.20 -1.95 -10.18
C ARG A 207 -3.15 -3.13 -10.05
N LYS A 208 -2.84 -4.24 -10.73
CA LYS A 208 -3.60 -5.51 -10.63
C LYS A 208 -3.66 -6.03 -9.19
N HIS A 209 -2.52 -6.14 -8.51
CA HIS A 209 -2.49 -6.65 -7.12
C HIS A 209 -3.09 -5.67 -6.12
N ALA A 210 -2.94 -4.36 -6.33
CA ALA A 210 -3.60 -3.33 -5.53
C ALA A 210 -5.13 -3.47 -5.59
N ALA A 211 -5.70 -3.67 -6.79
CA ALA A 211 -7.14 -3.90 -6.96
C ALA A 211 -7.61 -5.16 -6.22
N ILE A 212 -6.88 -6.28 -6.36
CA ILE A 212 -7.18 -7.54 -5.65
C ILE A 212 -7.21 -7.34 -4.13
N VAL A 213 -6.27 -6.58 -3.58
CA VAL A 213 -6.23 -6.29 -2.13
C VAL A 213 -7.44 -5.49 -1.68
N VAL A 214 -7.90 -4.54 -2.49
CA VAL A 214 -9.05 -3.66 -2.19
C VAL A 214 -10.38 -4.39 -2.35
N GLU A 215 -10.49 -5.27 -3.34
CA GLU A 215 -11.69 -6.04 -3.69
C GLU A 215 -11.86 -7.30 -2.83
N ASP A 216 -10.91 -7.64 -1.96
CA ASP A 216 -11.03 -8.82 -1.11
C ASP A 216 -12.11 -8.66 -0.04
N GLU A 217 -13.13 -9.51 -0.11
CA GLU A 217 -14.26 -9.56 0.84
C GLU A 217 -14.24 -10.82 1.71
N THR A 218 -13.21 -11.66 1.62
CA THR A 218 -13.19 -12.99 2.26
C THR A 218 -12.00 -13.18 3.20
N ILE A 219 -10.79 -12.86 2.72
CA ILE A 219 -9.56 -13.12 3.47
C ILE A 219 -9.39 -12.08 4.58
N PHE A 220 -9.58 -10.81 4.27
CA PHE A 220 -9.47 -9.72 5.23
C PHE A 220 -10.45 -9.86 6.42
N PRO A 221 -11.76 -10.13 6.24
CA PRO A 221 -12.65 -10.41 7.36
C PRO A 221 -12.20 -11.60 8.22
N THR A 222 -11.62 -12.63 7.60
CA THR A 222 -11.07 -13.79 8.34
C THR A 222 -9.87 -13.39 9.20
N PHE A 223 -8.97 -12.55 8.67
CA PHE A 223 -7.88 -11.95 9.43
C PHE A 223 -8.42 -11.08 10.60
N GLN A 224 -9.42 -10.23 10.36
CA GLN A 224 -10.04 -9.42 11.41
C GLN A 224 -10.59 -10.27 12.56
N LEU A 225 -11.18 -11.43 12.25
CA LEU A 225 -11.80 -12.28 13.24
C LEU A 225 -10.79 -13.12 14.04
N HIS A 226 -9.75 -13.64 13.37
CA HIS A 226 -8.91 -14.71 13.93
C HIS A 226 -7.41 -14.39 14.05
N CYS A 227 -6.88 -13.44 13.27
CA CYS A 227 -5.48 -13.04 13.36
C CYS A 227 -5.34 -11.88 14.34
N LYS A 228 -5.09 -12.21 15.61
CA LYS A 228 -4.93 -11.23 16.69
C LYS A 228 -3.57 -11.37 17.33
N ARG A 229 -2.94 -10.25 17.66
CA ARG A 229 -1.71 -10.26 18.45
C ARG A 229 -2.01 -10.73 19.87
N LYS A 230 -1.07 -11.45 20.49
CA LYS A 230 -1.15 -11.75 21.92
C LYS A 230 -1.12 -10.47 22.76
N SER A 231 -1.87 -10.48 23.85
CA SER A 231 -1.84 -9.42 24.86
C SER A 231 -0.45 -9.38 25.51
N LEU A 232 0.44 -8.49 25.03
CA LEU A 232 1.80 -8.39 25.54
C LEU A 232 1.83 -7.61 26.88
N PRO A 233 2.73 -7.96 27.80
CA PRO A 233 2.84 -7.28 29.09
C PRO A 233 3.09 -5.77 29.03
N GLU A 234 3.77 -5.29 28.00
CA GLU A 234 4.00 -3.85 27.80
C GLU A 234 2.70 -3.08 27.52
N PHE A 235 1.63 -3.77 27.10
CA PHE A 235 0.34 -3.20 26.69
C PHE A 235 -0.83 -3.63 27.60
N TRP A 236 -0.56 -4.05 28.85
CA TRP A 236 -1.62 -4.48 29.80
C TRP A 236 -2.73 -3.45 30.03
N ARG A 237 -2.46 -2.17 29.76
CA ARG A 237 -3.47 -1.10 29.89
C ARG A 237 -4.50 -1.10 28.76
N ASP A 238 -4.19 -1.73 27.62
CA ASP A 238 -5.02 -1.68 26.42
C ASP A 238 -6.01 -2.86 26.33
N ARG A 239 -5.69 -3.99 26.98
CA ARG A 239 -6.60 -5.15 27.11
C ARG A 239 -6.42 -5.87 28.45
N PRO A 240 -7.51 -6.28 29.12
CA PRO A 240 -7.40 -7.15 30.28
C PRO A 240 -6.77 -8.49 29.86
N LEU A 241 -5.82 -8.92 30.69
CA LEU A 241 -5.23 -10.25 30.62
C LEU A 241 -6.31 -11.33 30.52
N PRO A 242 -6.33 -12.16 29.47
CA PRO A 242 -7.23 -13.31 29.47
C PRO A 242 -6.85 -14.24 30.63
N ALA A 243 -7.85 -14.79 31.30
CA ALA A 243 -7.68 -15.78 32.37
C ALA A 243 -6.93 -17.05 31.90
N ASP A 244 -6.86 -17.28 30.59
CA ASP A 244 -6.19 -18.40 29.95
C ASP A 244 -5.46 -17.93 28.67
N GLY A 245 -4.20 -17.50 28.82
CA GLY A 245 -3.35 -17.04 27.72
C GLY A 245 -2.90 -18.14 26.74
N SER A 246 -3.21 -19.41 27.01
CA SER A 246 -2.90 -20.54 26.11
C SER A 246 -3.76 -20.55 24.85
N LYS A 247 -4.91 -19.87 24.87
CA LYS A 247 -5.87 -19.80 23.76
C LYS A 247 -5.67 -18.63 22.81
N GLU A 248 -4.77 -17.70 23.12
CA GLU A 248 -4.39 -16.64 22.18
C GLU A 248 -3.34 -17.21 21.20
N HIS A 249 -3.63 -17.19 19.89
CA HIS A 249 -2.62 -17.43 18.86
C HIS A 249 -1.99 -16.09 18.51
N ASN A 250 -0.66 -15.99 18.60
CA ASN A 250 0.02 -14.75 18.26
C ASN A 250 0.08 -14.60 16.73
N CYS A 251 -0.72 -13.70 16.18
CA CYS A 251 -0.76 -13.42 14.75
C CYS A 251 -0.60 -11.92 14.49
N ILE A 252 0.27 -11.55 13.54
CA ILE A 252 0.57 -10.16 13.19
C ILE A 252 0.04 -9.91 11.76
N PRO A 253 -1.16 -9.36 11.61
CA PRO A 253 -1.91 -9.40 10.35
C PRO A 253 -1.18 -8.76 9.16
N ASP A 254 -0.52 -7.63 9.39
CA ASP A 254 0.20 -6.83 8.38
C ASP A 254 1.46 -7.51 7.82
N GLU A 255 2.00 -8.51 8.50
CA GLU A 255 3.15 -9.31 8.03
C GLU A 255 2.74 -10.57 7.25
N HIS A 256 1.44 -10.78 7.02
CA HIS A 256 0.92 -12.03 6.45
C HIS A 256 -0.18 -11.86 5.41
N TYR A 257 -1.00 -10.81 5.51
CA TYR A 257 -2.23 -10.70 4.74
C TYR A 257 -2.02 -10.62 3.23
N VAL A 258 -1.19 -9.70 2.74
CA VAL A 258 -0.97 -9.52 1.31
C VAL A 258 -0.36 -10.78 0.70
N GLN A 259 0.62 -11.37 1.37
CA GLN A 259 1.30 -12.59 0.95
C GLN A 259 0.33 -13.77 0.85
N THR A 260 -0.50 -13.94 1.88
CA THR A 260 -1.48 -15.03 1.97
C THR A 260 -2.58 -14.86 0.93
N LEU A 261 -3.09 -13.64 0.74
CA LEU A 261 -4.11 -13.34 -0.26
C LEU A 261 -3.60 -13.66 -1.68
N LEU A 262 -2.39 -13.23 -2.03
CA LEU A 262 -1.81 -13.51 -3.34
C LEU A 262 -1.52 -15.01 -3.54
N SER A 263 -1.04 -15.70 -2.50
CA SER A 263 -0.84 -17.16 -2.55
C SER A 263 -2.15 -17.90 -2.78
N GLN A 264 -3.23 -17.51 -2.10
CA GLN A 264 -4.56 -18.11 -2.30
C GLN A 264 -5.13 -17.89 -3.69
N LYS A 265 -4.84 -16.73 -4.29
CA LYS A 265 -5.25 -16.43 -5.67
C LYS A 265 -4.36 -17.11 -6.71
N GLY A 266 -3.33 -17.87 -6.29
CA GLY A 266 -2.40 -18.55 -7.20
C GLY A 266 -1.42 -17.61 -7.90
N LEU A 267 -1.15 -16.43 -7.31
CA LEU A 267 -0.37 -15.35 -7.93
C LEU A 267 1.10 -15.30 -7.47
N ASN A 268 1.62 -16.40 -6.94
CA ASN A 268 3.00 -16.48 -6.43
C ASN A 268 4.06 -16.23 -7.53
N GLU A 269 3.74 -16.54 -8.79
CA GLU A 269 4.64 -16.31 -9.94
C GLU A 269 4.61 -14.85 -10.45
N GLU A 270 3.68 -14.03 -9.97
CA GLU A 270 3.57 -12.60 -10.35
C GLU A 270 4.28 -11.67 -9.35
N ILE A 271 4.97 -12.23 -8.36
CA ILE A 271 5.70 -11.49 -7.34
C ILE A 271 7.20 -11.81 -7.37
N THR A 272 8.01 -10.78 -7.19
CA THR A 272 9.39 -10.94 -6.74
C THR A 272 9.35 -11.11 -5.22
N ARG A 273 9.78 -12.28 -4.72
CA ARG A 273 9.67 -12.69 -3.31
C ARG A 273 10.69 -12.00 -2.40
N ARG A 274 10.63 -10.67 -2.33
CA ARG A 274 11.41 -9.79 -1.45
C ARG A 274 10.78 -8.40 -1.35
N SER A 275 11.09 -7.69 -0.27
CA SER A 275 10.79 -6.26 -0.13
C SER A 275 11.94 -5.41 -0.67
N LEU A 276 11.63 -4.17 -1.10
CA LEU A 276 12.64 -3.14 -1.41
C LEU A 276 12.97 -2.25 -0.20
N THR A 277 12.42 -2.55 0.99
CA THR A 277 12.62 -1.76 2.21
C THR A 277 13.45 -2.55 3.23
N HIS A 278 14.67 -2.09 3.47
CA HIS A 278 15.56 -2.67 4.48
C HIS A 278 15.07 -2.36 5.90
N SER A 279 14.99 -3.38 6.75
CA SER A 279 14.77 -3.24 8.20
C SER A 279 15.85 -4.01 8.95
N SER A 280 16.58 -3.33 9.84
CA SER A 280 17.56 -4.01 10.69
C SER A 280 16.87 -4.65 11.90
N TRP A 281 17.12 -5.94 12.09
CA TRP A 281 16.65 -6.70 13.25
C TRP A 281 17.79 -7.10 14.19
N ASP A 282 18.99 -6.52 14.00
CA ASP A 282 20.16 -6.83 14.80
C ASP A 282 19.94 -6.41 16.27
N ILE A 283 19.81 -7.44 17.11
CA ILE A 283 19.48 -7.38 18.54
C ILE A 283 20.60 -6.69 19.33
N SER A 284 21.84 -6.68 18.83
CA SER A 284 23.00 -6.06 19.50
C SER A 284 22.92 -4.53 19.54
N SER A 285 22.16 -3.92 18.62
CA SER A 285 21.99 -2.47 18.51
C SER A 285 20.85 -1.90 19.39
N SER A 286 19.96 -2.75 19.91
CA SER A 286 18.84 -2.33 20.75
C SER A 286 19.25 -2.23 22.22
N ARG A 287 19.40 -1.00 22.71
CA ARG A 287 19.63 -0.73 24.15
C ARG A 287 18.38 -0.90 25.03
N ASP A 288 17.18 -1.04 24.42
CA ASP A 288 15.96 -1.40 25.13
C ASP A 288 15.88 -2.92 25.22
N ASN A 289 16.08 -3.46 26.43
CA ASN A 289 15.96 -4.89 26.72
C ASN A 289 14.52 -5.40 26.47
N GLU A 290 13.52 -4.54 26.61
CA GLU A 290 12.08 -4.89 26.60
C GLU A 290 11.46 -4.99 25.19
N ARG A 291 12.06 -4.36 24.18
CA ARG A 291 11.53 -4.31 22.79
C ARG A 291 12.24 -5.25 21.81
N ARG A 292 13.12 -6.11 22.32
CA ARG A 292 13.92 -7.04 21.50
C ARG A 292 13.01 -7.99 20.72
N GLY A 293 13.21 -8.07 19.42
CA GLY A 293 12.55 -9.04 18.53
C GLY A 293 11.16 -8.65 18.02
N TRP A 294 10.51 -7.62 18.56
CA TRP A 294 9.17 -7.18 18.14
C TRP A 294 9.17 -6.00 17.18
N HIS A 295 10.23 -5.20 17.21
CA HIS A 295 10.42 -4.06 16.33
C HIS A 295 11.84 -4.03 15.79
N PRO A 296 12.03 -3.61 14.52
CA PRO A 296 13.37 -3.41 14.00
C PRO A 296 14.06 -2.24 14.71
N ALA A 297 15.39 -2.28 14.71
CA ALA A 297 16.24 -1.25 15.28
C ALA A 297 15.92 0.13 14.70
N THR A 298 16.03 1.15 15.55
CA THR A 298 15.84 2.55 15.15
C THR A 298 17.18 3.26 15.19
N TYR A 299 17.68 3.64 14.01
CA TYR A 299 18.91 4.41 13.85
C TYR A 299 18.73 5.82 14.41
N LYS A 300 19.57 6.15 15.39
CA LYS A 300 19.66 7.46 16.04
C LYS A 300 20.73 8.30 15.36
N PHE A 301 20.92 9.54 15.84
CA PHE A 301 21.90 10.47 15.30
C PHE A 301 23.29 9.83 15.15
N GLY A 302 23.78 9.13 16.18
CA GLY A 302 25.11 8.50 16.18
C GLY A 302 25.30 7.41 15.14
N ASP A 303 24.24 6.63 14.88
CA ASP A 303 24.28 5.47 13.97
C ASP A 303 24.24 5.90 12.49
N ALA A 304 23.59 7.03 12.21
CA ALA A 304 23.41 7.58 10.86
C ALA A 304 24.73 8.09 10.24
N THR A 305 25.46 7.19 9.61
CA THR A 305 26.74 7.46 8.95
C THR A 305 26.68 7.12 7.45
N PRO A 306 27.54 7.73 6.60
CA PRO A 306 27.66 7.33 5.20
C PRO A 306 28.04 5.86 5.05
N MET A 307 28.88 5.33 5.95
CA MET A 307 29.24 3.90 5.98
C MET A 307 28.02 2.99 6.20
N LEU A 308 27.11 3.36 7.11
CA LEU A 308 25.85 2.64 7.30
C LEU A 308 25.01 2.64 6.01
N ILE A 309 24.89 3.78 5.33
CA ILE A 309 24.11 3.84 4.09
C ILE A 309 24.78 2.99 3.00
N GLN A 310 26.10 3.05 2.89
CA GLN A 310 26.84 2.24 1.93
C GLN A 310 26.74 0.74 2.23
N SER A 311 26.73 0.34 3.51
CA SER A 311 26.57 -1.07 3.88
C SER A 311 25.19 -1.61 3.53
N ILE A 312 24.13 -0.82 3.77
CA ILE A 312 22.76 -1.18 3.36
C ILE A 312 22.66 -1.27 1.84
N LYS A 313 23.22 -0.29 1.11
CA LYS A 313 23.27 -0.28 -0.36
C LYS A 313 24.11 -1.42 -0.93
N GLY A 314 25.08 -1.94 -0.18
CA GLY A 314 25.94 -3.04 -0.59
C GLY A 314 25.26 -4.41 -0.61
N ILE A 315 24.04 -4.52 -0.09
CA ILE A 315 23.31 -5.79 -0.06
C ILE A 315 22.74 -6.11 -1.45
N ASP A 316 23.23 -7.18 -2.06
CA ASP A 316 22.87 -7.65 -3.41
C ASP A 316 22.08 -8.97 -3.42
N ASN A 317 21.88 -9.58 -2.24
CA ASN A 317 21.06 -10.76 -2.08
C ASN A 317 20.40 -10.84 -0.69
N ILE A 318 19.31 -11.59 -0.60
CA ILE A 318 18.57 -11.84 0.65
C ILE A 318 18.51 -13.35 0.89
N TYR A 319 18.79 -13.79 2.11
CA TYR A 319 18.71 -15.20 2.50
C TYR A 319 17.44 -15.46 3.32
N PHE A 320 16.59 -16.36 2.82
CA PHE A 320 15.36 -16.80 3.46
C PHE A 320 15.62 -18.12 4.19
N GLU A 321 15.88 -18.02 5.49
CA GLU A 321 16.27 -19.17 6.32
C GLU A 321 15.24 -20.29 6.34
N THR A 322 13.94 -19.96 6.31
CA THR A 322 12.85 -20.95 6.38
C THR A 322 12.71 -21.78 5.11
N GLU A 323 13.16 -21.26 3.98
CA GLU A 323 13.09 -21.91 2.67
C GLU A 323 14.47 -22.36 2.18
N TYR A 324 15.55 -22.12 2.94
CA TYR A 324 16.94 -22.29 2.51
C TYR A 324 17.22 -21.67 1.13
N ARG A 325 16.55 -20.54 0.84
CA ARG A 325 16.56 -19.88 -0.47
C ARG A 325 17.37 -18.60 -0.41
N ARG A 326 18.24 -18.38 -1.40
CA ARG A 326 18.92 -17.10 -1.61
C ARG A 326 18.32 -16.40 -2.82
N GLU A 327 17.83 -15.20 -2.60
CA GLU A 327 17.28 -14.33 -3.62
C GLU A 327 18.34 -13.32 -4.06
N TRP A 328 18.88 -13.49 -5.26
CA TRP A 328 19.83 -12.56 -5.85
C TRP A 328 19.08 -11.42 -6.53
N CYS A 329 19.37 -10.19 -6.14
CA CYS A 329 18.62 -9.04 -6.59
C CYS A 329 19.05 -8.63 -7.99
N THR A 330 18.06 -8.40 -8.85
CA THR A 330 18.27 -7.98 -10.23
C THR A 330 17.37 -6.79 -10.57
N SER A 331 17.83 -5.99 -11.53
CA SER A 331 17.08 -4.91 -12.15
C SER A 331 17.39 -4.91 -13.64
N LYS A 332 16.36 -4.86 -14.50
CA LYS A 332 16.51 -4.97 -15.98
C LYS A 332 17.36 -6.18 -16.41
N GLY A 333 17.22 -7.32 -15.72
CA GLY A 333 17.96 -8.56 -15.99
C GLY A 333 19.44 -8.54 -15.61
N LYS A 334 19.93 -7.50 -14.91
CA LYS A 334 21.32 -7.39 -14.44
C LYS A 334 21.39 -7.45 -12.91
N PRO A 335 22.50 -7.95 -12.32
CA PRO A 335 22.73 -7.88 -10.88
C PRO A 335 22.56 -6.46 -10.35
N SER A 336 21.86 -6.31 -9.24
CA SER A 336 21.57 -5.02 -8.62
C SER A 336 21.37 -5.15 -7.12
N GLN A 337 21.33 -4.02 -6.44
CA GLN A 337 21.17 -3.87 -5.01
C GLN A 337 19.72 -4.18 -4.64
N CYS A 338 19.52 -4.77 -3.46
CA CYS A 338 18.21 -5.24 -3.05
C CYS A 338 17.27 -4.14 -2.59
N PHE A 339 17.78 -3.12 -1.90
CA PHE A 339 16.94 -2.18 -1.17
C PHE A 339 16.99 -0.78 -1.79
N LEU A 340 15.82 -0.16 -1.93
CA LEU A 340 15.67 1.24 -2.34
C LEU A 340 15.32 2.15 -1.17
N PHE A 341 14.80 1.57 -0.09
CA PHE A 341 14.38 2.27 1.12
C PHE A 341 14.97 1.59 2.35
N ALA A 342 15.06 2.33 3.45
CA ALA A 342 15.49 1.79 4.73
C ALA A 342 14.68 2.36 5.90
N ARG A 343 14.55 1.56 6.96
CA ARG A 343 13.90 1.92 8.21
C ARG A 343 14.56 1.22 9.40
N LYS A 344 14.44 1.73 10.63
CA LYS A 344 13.72 2.97 11.03
C LYS A 344 14.71 4.08 11.37
N PHE A 345 14.43 5.31 10.96
CA PHE A 345 15.29 6.45 11.25
C PHE A 345 14.56 7.48 12.13
N THR A 346 15.27 8.02 13.12
CA THR A 346 14.82 9.21 13.85
C THR A 346 15.01 10.47 13.01
N ARG A 347 14.29 11.54 13.35
CA ARG A 347 14.46 12.85 12.69
C ARG A 347 15.90 13.39 12.75
N PRO A 348 16.63 13.35 13.89
CA PRO A 348 18.03 13.75 13.92
C PRO A 348 18.94 12.88 13.04
N ALA A 349 18.68 11.57 12.98
CA ALA A 349 19.43 10.66 12.12
C ALA A 349 19.27 11.01 10.63
N ALA A 350 18.02 11.22 10.20
CA ALA A 350 17.70 11.62 8.83
C ALA A 350 18.32 12.97 8.45
N LEU A 351 18.27 13.97 9.33
CA LEU A 351 18.92 15.26 9.12
C LEU A 351 20.44 15.13 8.95
N ARG A 352 21.08 14.30 9.79
CA ARG A 352 22.52 14.06 9.68
C ARG A 352 22.88 13.49 8.31
N LEU A 353 22.13 12.50 7.82
CA LEU A 353 22.35 11.89 6.51
C LEU A 353 22.13 12.88 5.36
N LEU A 354 21.11 13.73 5.47
CA LEU A 354 20.82 14.77 4.48
C LEU A 354 21.96 15.78 4.39
N ASN A 355 22.44 16.28 5.54
CA ASN A 355 23.55 17.24 5.60
C ASN A 355 24.87 16.66 5.06
N MET A 356 25.06 15.35 5.14
CA MET A 356 26.23 14.66 4.61
C MET A 356 26.10 14.29 3.13
N SER A 357 24.99 14.63 2.46
CA SER A 357 24.65 14.17 1.10
C SER A 357 24.72 12.64 0.93
N ALA A 358 24.58 11.89 2.02
CA ALA A 358 24.80 10.43 2.05
C ALA A 358 23.70 9.64 1.30
N LEU A 359 22.58 10.29 0.99
CA LEU A 359 21.42 9.70 0.31
C LEU A 359 21.50 9.82 -1.22
N GLY A 360 22.61 10.35 -1.77
CA GLY A 360 22.74 10.59 -3.21
C GLY A 360 21.77 11.67 -3.72
N VAL A 361 21.30 12.52 -2.80
CA VAL A 361 20.41 13.64 -3.08
C VAL A 361 21.24 14.91 -2.91
N SER A 362 21.87 15.38 -3.99
CA SER A 362 22.57 16.66 -4.01
C SER A 362 21.56 17.77 -4.28
N GLY A 363 21.22 18.53 -3.24
CA GLY A 363 20.61 19.84 -3.45
C GLY A 363 21.72 20.82 -3.80
N GLU A 364 21.64 21.48 -4.95
CA GLU A 364 22.33 22.76 -5.13
C GLU A 364 21.71 23.73 -4.11
N ALA A 365 22.38 23.89 -2.98
CA ALA A 365 22.00 24.89 -1.99
C ALA A 365 22.31 26.27 -2.57
N THR A 366 21.29 26.95 -3.08
CA THR A 366 21.33 28.41 -3.18
C THR A 366 21.49 28.96 -1.76
N GLY A 367 22.67 29.51 -1.49
CA GLY A 367 23.05 30.05 -0.20
C GLY A 367 22.07 31.11 0.29
N GLY A 368 21.41 30.82 1.41
CA GLY A 368 20.76 31.79 2.25
C GLY A 368 21.08 31.41 3.69
N LEU A 369 21.95 32.20 4.34
CA LEU A 369 22.22 32.07 5.77
C LEU A 369 20.90 32.11 6.54
N ILE A 370 20.66 31.09 7.36
CA ILE A 370 19.67 31.13 8.44
C ILE A 370 20.45 31.51 9.71
N LEU A 371 20.21 32.72 10.21
CA LEU A 371 20.42 33.08 11.62
C LEU A 371 19.24 32.59 12.45
#